data_AF-Q091T6-F1
#
_entry.id   AF-Q091T6-F1
#
_cell.length_a   1.000
_cell.length_b   1.000
_cell.length_c   1.000
_cell.angle_alpha   90.00
_cell.angle_beta   90.00
_cell.angle_gamma   90.00
#
_symmetry.space_group_name_H-M   'P 1'
#
loop_
_entity.id
_entity.type
_entity.pdbx_description
1 polymer ?
#
loop_
_entity_poly.entity_id
_entity_poly.type
_entity_poly.pdbx_seq_one_letter_code
_entity_poly.pdbx_strand_id
1 'polypeptide(L)'
;MLVLGALGCAARPEEPGALVQARKLMRGAESQSGNLILRCDPPEAEVALDGVTQGVCSDFQGTPRGLQVGEGLHQIEVRLEGHWPYTTYLEPQGARTTLNVRLQSKAGPAP
;
A
#
# COMPACT_ATOMS: atom_id res chain seq x y z
N MET A 1 -6.75 63.76 -21.28
CA MET A 1 -6.54 62.80 -22.40
C MET A 1 -5.15 62.21 -22.22
N LEU A 2 -4.85 60.93 -22.25
CA LEU A 2 -5.57 59.69 -22.55
C LEU A 2 -4.58 58.57 -22.07
N VAL A 3 -5.00 57.67 -21.16
CA VAL A 3 -5.12 56.20 -21.37
C VAL A 3 -3.83 55.36 -21.38
N LEU A 4 -3.74 54.50 -20.33
CA LEU A 4 -3.34 53.07 -20.28
C LEU A 4 -2.09 52.60 -21.06
N GLY A 5 -1.23 51.77 -20.45
CA GLY A 5 -1.56 50.34 -20.40
C GLY A 5 -0.62 49.48 -19.57
N ALA A 6 -1.25 48.54 -18.88
CA ALA A 6 -0.72 47.59 -17.92
C ALA A 6 0.01 46.40 -18.57
N LEU A 7 0.97 45.86 -17.81
CA LEU A 7 1.38 44.46 -17.69
C LEU A 7 1.27 43.55 -18.94
N GLY A 8 2.39 43.29 -19.60
CA GLY A 8 2.54 42.26 -20.63
C GLY A 8 3.22 41.00 -20.09
N CYS A 9 2.41 40.02 -19.70
CA CYS A 9 2.63 38.59 -19.45
C CYS A 9 4.04 37.99 -19.61
N ALA A 10 4.60 37.47 -18.51
CA ALA A 10 5.65 36.45 -18.56
C ALA A 10 5.09 35.18 -19.21
N ALA A 11 5.51 34.88 -20.44
CA ALA A 11 5.19 33.62 -21.09
C ALA A 11 5.77 32.47 -20.26
N ARG A 12 4.90 31.59 -19.77
CA ARG A 12 5.31 30.37 -19.07
C ARG A 12 6.08 29.49 -20.07
N PRO A 13 7.25 28.93 -19.71
CA PRO A 13 7.91 27.96 -20.59
C PRO A 13 6.94 26.81 -20.89
N GLU A 14 6.69 26.52 -22.16
CA GLU A 14 5.91 25.36 -22.56
C GLU A 14 6.69 24.10 -22.15
N GLU A 15 6.17 23.35 -21.17
CA GLU A 15 6.80 22.10 -20.75
C GLU A 15 6.79 21.13 -21.95
N PRO A 16 7.96 20.54 -22.32
CA PRO A 16 8.03 19.58 -23.41
C PRO A 16 7.02 18.45 -23.22
N GLY A 17 6.26 18.08 -24.26
CA GLY A 17 5.23 17.03 -24.17
C GLY A 17 5.73 15.69 -23.62
N ALA A 18 7.03 15.40 -23.78
CA ALA A 18 7.70 14.25 -23.17
C ALA A 18 7.67 14.28 -21.63
N LEU A 19 7.85 15.45 -21.00
CA LEU A 19 7.77 15.60 -19.54
C LEU A 19 6.34 15.38 -19.03
N VAL A 20 5.34 15.89 -19.76
CA VAL A 20 3.92 15.67 -19.45
C VAL A 20 3.58 14.18 -19.53
N GLN A 21 4.04 13.50 -20.59
CA GLN A 21 3.82 12.07 -20.78
C GLN A 21 4.53 11.23 -19.71
N ALA A 22 5.78 11.55 -19.38
CA ALA A 22 6.53 10.88 -18.33
C ALA A 22 5.83 11.00 -16.96
N ARG A 23 5.36 12.20 -16.59
CA ARG A 23 4.58 12.40 -15.36
C ARG A 23 3.29 11.57 -15.33
N LYS A 24 2.59 11.45 -16.46
CA LYS A 24 1.37 10.65 -16.57
C LYS A 24 1.64 9.17 -16.34
N LEU A 25 2.72 8.65 -16.92
CA LEU A 25 3.14 7.24 -16.75
C LEU A 25 3.56 6.95 -15.31
N MET A 26 4.38 7.82 -14.70
CA MET A 26 4.82 7.65 -13.31
C MET A 26 3.66 7.65 -12.31
N ARG A 27 2.69 8.57 -12.49
CA ARG A 27 1.50 8.63 -11.63
C ARG A 27 0.60 7.40 -11.78
N GLY A 28 0.56 6.82 -12.99
CA GLY A 28 -0.09 5.53 -13.24
C GLY A 28 0.60 4.40 -12.49
N ALA A 29 1.93 4.30 -12.57
CA ALA A 29 2.70 3.26 -11.87
C ALA A 29 2.56 3.36 -10.34
N GLU A 30 2.57 4.56 -9.75
CA GLU A 30 2.32 4.75 -8.32
C GLU A 30 0.90 4.33 -7.92
N SER A 31 -0.09 4.56 -8.78
CA SER A 31 -1.50 4.21 -8.53
C SER A 31 -1.80 2.71 -8.59
N GLN A 32 -0.87 1.88 -9.05
CA GLN A 32 -1.03 0.43 -9.05
C GLN A 32 -0.58 -0.23 -7.74
N SER A 33 0.00 0.54 -6.83
CA SER A 33 0.25 0.08 -5.46
C SER A 33 -1.03 0.19 -4.61
N GLY A 34 -1.31 -0.83 -3.81
CA GLY A 34 -2.46 -0.85 -2.91
C GLY A 34 -2.09 -0.74 -1.45
N ASN A 35 -3.12 -0.53 -0.64
CA ASN A 35 -2.98 -0.43 0.81
C ASN A 35 -3.78 -1.56 1.47
N LEU A 36 -3.07 -2.50 2.10
CA LEU A 36 -3.65 -3.65 2.76
C LEU A 36 -3.84 -3.37 4.26
N ILE A 37 -5.09 -3.25 4.69
CA ILE A 37 -5.44 -3.25 6.10
C ILE A 37 -5.41 -4.68 6.60
N LEU A 38 -4.64 -4.93 7.66
CA LEU A 38 -4.59 -6.26 8.28
C LEU A 38 -5.36 -6.23 9.60
N ARG A 39 -6.17 -7.25 9.85
CA ARG A 39 -6.86 -7.48 11.12
C ARG A 39 -6.57 -8.91 11.56
N CYS A 40 -5.59 -9.06 12.45
CA CYS A 40 -5.13 -10.36 12.89
C CYS A 40 -5.53 -10.66 14.32
N ASP A 41 -5.72 -11.95 14.58
CA ASP A 41 -5.95 -12.54 15.88
C ASP A 41 -4.99 -13.74 16.01
N PRO A 42 -3.89 -13.64 16.77
CA PRO A 42 -3.48 -12.51 17.64
C PRO A 42 -2.94 -11.26 16.90
N PRO A 43 -3.04 -10.04 17.48
CA PRO A 43 -2.57 -8.80 16.86
C PRO A 43 -1.04 -8.64 16.78
N GLU A 44 -0.28 -9.35 17.61
CA GLU A 44 1.19 -9.38 17.63
C GLU A 44 1.82 -10.29 16.57
N ALA A 45 1.01 -10.94 15.74
CA ALA A 45 1.51 -11.77 14.64
C ALA A 45 2.39 -10.96 13.67
N GLU A 46 3.53 -11.52 13.30
CA GLU A 46 4.46 -10.93 12.34
C GLU A 46 3.88 -11.01 10.92
N VAL A 47 4.07 -9.95 10.14
CA VAL A 47 3.63 -9.83 8.76
C VAL A 47 4.85 -9.75 7.85
N ALA A 48 4.92 -10.63 6.86
CA ALA A 48 5.93 -10.62 5.82
C ALA A 48 5.30 -10.42 4.43
N LEU A 49 5.93 -9.58 3.62
CA LEU A 49 5.62 -9.34 2.22
C LEU A 49 6.76 -9.93 1.39
N ASP A 50 6.45 -10.93 0.54
CA ASP A 50 7.42 -11.65 -0.30
C ASP A 50 8.64 -12.17 0.48
N GLY A 51 8.38 -12.68 1.68
CA GLY A 51 9.41 -13.21 2.58
C GLY A 51 10.19 -12.15 3.37
N VAL A 52 9.89 -10.86 3.21
CA VAL A 52 10.52 -9.77 3.97
C VAL A 52 9.58 -9.30 5.07
N THR A 53 10.02 -9.38 6.33
CA THR A 53 9.30 -8.88 7.51
C THR A 53 9.04 -7.38 7.41
N GLN A 54 7.78 -6.99 7.58
CA GLN A 54 7.33 -5.60 7.51
C GLN A 54 7.02 -5.01 8.89
N GLY A 55 6.65 -5.85 9.86
CA GLY A 55 6.24 -5.44 11.20
C GLY A 55 5.29 -6.46 11.83
N VAL A 56 4.57 -6.04 12.86
CA VAL A 56 3.49 -6.84 13.47
C VAL A 56 2.13 -6.38 12.95
N CYS A 57 1.13 -7.25 13.02
CA CYS A 57 -0.16 -6.99 12.39
C CYS A 57 -0.86 -5.72 12.91
N SER A 58 -0.69 -5.38 14.19
CA SER A 58 -1.22 -4.14 14.78
C SER A 58 -0.67 -2.86 14.14
N ASP A 59 0.50 -2.89 13.50
CA ASP A 59 1.07 -1.76 12.76
C ASP A 59 0.22 -1.37 11.53
N PHE A 60 -0.56 -2.33 11.02
CA PHE A 60 -1.32 -2.20 9.78
C PHE A 60 -2.85 -2.20 10.00
N GLN A 61 -3.30 -2.00 11.25
CA GLN A 61 -4.72 -1.96 11.62
C GLN A 61 -5.31 -0.53 11.50
N GLY A 62 -6.00 -0.24 10.38
CA GLY A 62 -6.98 0.85 10.29
C GLY A 62 -6.72 1.90 9.21
N THR A 63 -6.93 3.17 9.53
CA THR A 63 -6.68 4.33 8.65
C THR A 63 -5.94 5.39 9.48
N PRO A 64 -4.84 5.99 8.98
CA PRO A 64 -4.23 5.82 7.65
C PRO A 64 -3.39 4.54 7.50
N ARG A 65 -3.10 3.84 8.61
CA ARG A 65 -2.22 2.67 8.69
C ARG A 65 -2.62 1.52 7.76
N GLY A 66 -1.64 0.84 7.19
CA GLY A 66 -1.83 -0.34 6.36
C GLY A 66 -0.54 -0.65 5.60
N LEU A 67 -0.42 -1.89 5.16
CA LEU A 67 0.76 -2.36 4.45
C LEU A 67 0.69 -1.87 3.00
N GLN A 68 1.70 -1.12 2.57
CA GLN A 68 1.84 -0.73 1.16
C GLN A 68 2.30 -1.96 0.38
N VAL A 69 1.55 -2.33 -0.65
CA VAL A 69 1.86 -3.47 -1.52
C VAL A 69 2.03 -2.94 -2.93
N GLY A 70 3.12 -3.32 -3.59
CA GLY A 70 3.41 -2.94 -4.97
C GLY A 70 2.41 -3.52 -5.96
N GLU A 71 2.49 -3.08 -7.21
CA GLU A 71 1.73 -3.68 -8.31
C GLU A 71 2.14 -5.15 -8.53
N GLY A 72 1.17 -5.97 -8.92
CA GLY A 72 1.38 -7.38 -9.26
C GLY A 72 1.06 -8.32 -8.11
N LEU A 73 1.25 -9.62 -8.36
CA LEU A 73 0.93 -10.66 -7.39
C LEU A 73 2.02 -10.76 -6.32
N HIS A 74 1.63 -10.54 -5.07
CA HIS A 74 2.51 -10.58 -3.91
C HIS A 74 2.08 -11.66 -2.92
N GLN A 75 3.06 -12.30 -2.27
CA GLN A 75 2.81 -13.23 -1.18
C GLN A 75 2.75 -12.46 0.14
N ILE A 76 1.65 -12.65 0.88
CA ILE A 76 1.51 -12.19 2.26
C ILE A 76 1.57 -13.39 3.18
N GLU A 77 2.47 -13.34 4.15
CA GLU A 77 2.54 -14.32 5.24
C GLU A 77 2.28 -13.64 6.58
N VAL A 78 1.41 -14.23 7.38
CA VAL A 78 1.16 -13.85 8.77
C VAL A 78 1.53 -15.04 9.65
N ARG A 79 2.48 -14.82 10.58
CA ARG A 79 3.04 -15.89 11.40
C ARG A 79 3.22 -15.46 12.84
N LEU A 80 3.08 -16.42 13.74
CA LEU A 80 3.38 -16.25 15.16
C LEU A 80 3.88 -17.58 15.71
N GLU A 81 4.84 -17.54 16.63
CA GLU A 81 5.30 -18.75 17.30
C GLU A 81 4.14 -19.46 18.01
N GLY A 82 4.18 -20.80 18.04
CA GLY A 82 3.08 -21.59 18.58
C GLY A 82 1.81 -21.63 17.71
N HIS A 83 1.79 -20.96 16.55
CA HIS A 83 0.65 -20.96 15.63
C HIS A 83 1.02 -21.51 14.24
N TRP A 84 0.02 -22.00 13.50
CA TRP A 84 0.16 -22.29 12.08
C TRP A 84 0.18 -21.00 11.27
N PRO A 85 1.15 -20.80 10.35
CA PRO A 85 1.20 -19.59 9.54
C PRO A 85 0.01 -19.55 8.57
N TYR A 86 -0.42 -18.33 8.27
CA TYR A 86 -1.38 -18.05 7.21
C TYR A 86 -0.62 -17.43 6.02
N THR A 87 -0.80 -18.01 4.84
CA THR A 87 -0.18 -17.52 3.59
C THR A 87 -1.27 -17.30 2.55
N THR A 88 -1.23 -16.16 1.89
CA THR A 88 -2.11 -15.83 0.77
C THR A 88 -1.35 -15.07 -0.31
N TYR A 89 -1.91 -15.05 -1.52
CA TYR A 89 -1.39 -14.25 -2.62
C TYR A 89 -2.44 -13.21 -3.00
N LEU A 90 -2.03 -11.96 -3.14
CA LEU A 90 -2.92 -10.89 -3.55
C LEU A 90 -2.23 -9.96 -4.52
N GLU A 91 -3.00 -9.46 -5.47
CA GLU A 91 -2.61 -8.39 -6.37
C GLU A 91 -3.43 -7.14 -6.01
N PRO A 92 -2.79 -6.06 -5.52
CA PRO A 92 -3.51 -4.85 -5.21
C PRO A 92 -3.86 -4.13 -6.52
N GLN A 93 -5.15 -4.00 -6.82
CA GLN A 93 -5.62 -3.28 -8.00
C GLN A 93 -5.73 -1.76 -7.72
N GLY A 94 -4.69 -1.18 -7.13
CA GLY A 94 -4.68 0.23 -6.67
C GLY A 94 -5.70 0.56 -5.57
N ALA A 95 -6.37 -0.45 -5.01
CA ALA A 95 -7.45 -0.30 -4.04
C ALA A 95 -6.96 -0.54 -2.60
N ARG A 96 -7.72 -0.01 -1.64
CA ARG A 96 -7.56 -0.35 -0.23
C ARG A 96 -8.34 -1.64 0.07
N THR A 97 -7.63 -2.67 0.51
CA THR A 97 -8.20 -4.00 0.77
C THR A 97 -8.06 -4.34 2.25
N THR A 98 -9.02 -5.07 2.83
CA THR A 98 -8.90 -5.58 4.20
C THR A 98 -8.71 -7.09 4.20
N LEU A 99 -7.69 -7.57 4.90
CA LEU A 99 -7.42 -8.98 5.14
C LEU A 99 -7.65 -9.30 6.63
N ASN A 100 -8.63 -10.17 6.89
CA ASN A 100 -8.89 -10.68 8.23
C ASN A 100 -8.19 -12.03 8.39
N VAL A 101 -7.37 -12.17 9.42
CA VAL A 101 -6.58 -13.38 9.69
C VAL A 101 -6.83 -13.84 11.11
N ARG A 102 -7.14 -15.11 11.30
CA ARG A 102 -7.11 -15.75 12.62
C ARG A 102 -6.14 -16.92 12.56
N LEU A 103 -5.03 -16.80 13.28
CA LEU A 103 -4.06 -17.88 13.36
C LEU A 103 -4.60 -19.01 14.23
N GLN A 104 -4.34 -20.24 13.81
CA GLN A 104 -4.71 -21.42 14.59
C GLN A 104 -3.54 -21.81 15.49
N SER A 105 -3.80 -21.99 16.78
CA SER A 105 -2.79 -22.50 17.71
C SER A 105 -2.37 -23.92 17.29
N LYS A 106 -1.08 -24.21 17.42
CA LYS A 106 -0.51 -25.55 17.31
C LYS A 106 -0.71 -26.36 18.58
N ALA A 107 -0.88 -25.69 19.72
CA ALA A 107 -1.28 -26.36 20.94
C ALA A 107 -2.71 -26.87 20.76
N GLY A 108 -2.97 -28.10 21.21
CA GLY A 108 -4.34 -28.60 21.32
C GLY A 108 -5.19 -27.68 22.21
N PRO A 109 -6.52 -27.79 22.19
CA PRO A 109 -7.36 -27.06 23.12
C PRO A 109 -6.84 -27.28 24.55
N ALA A 110 -6.76 -26.22 25.35
CA ALA A 110 -6.41 -26.34 26.76
C ALA A 110 -7.30 -27.40 27.41
N PRO A 111 -6.74 -28.32 28.21
CA PRO A 111 -7.50 -29.40 28.83
C PRO A 111 -8.61 -28.87 29.76
#